data_AF-A0A520BV22-F1
#
_entry.id   AF-A0A520BV22-F1
#
_cell.length_a   1.000
_cell.length_b   1.000
_cell.length_c   1.000
_cell.angle_alpha   90.00
_cell.angle_beta   90.00
_cell.angle_gamma   90.00
#
_symmetry.space_group_name_H-M   'P 1'
#
loop_
_entity.id
_entity.type
_entity.pdbx_description
1 polymer ?
#
loop_
_entity_poly.entity_id
_entity_poly.type
_entity_poly.pdbx_seq_one_letter_code
_entity_poly.pdbx_strand_id
1 'polypeptide(L)'
;MIKNKLTALLILGVCFQVSPLLAQKKAIDKIDKRVDSVLRLMTLDEKIGQLNQYTGDRDATGPITTSPNKLKDVKDGKLGSMLNIRGAKETREVQEVAMQSRMKIP
;
A
#
# COMPACT_ATOMS: atom_id res chain seq x y z
N MET A 1 -16.96 5.42 -54.94
CA MET A 1 -16.93 6.29 -53.74
C MET A 1 -17.28 5.58 -52.42
N ILE A 2 -18.16 4.57 -52.41
CA ILE A 2 -18.59 3.85 -51.20
C ILE A 2 -17.49 2.92 -50.63
N LYS A 3 -16.72 2.26 -51.50
CA LYS A 3 -15.64 1.33 -51.10
C LYS A 3 -14.52 2.03 -50.29
N ASN A 4 -14.16 3.26 -50.65
CA ASN A 4 -13.12 4.05 -49.95
C ASN A 4 -13.59 4.57 -48.58
N LYS A 5 -14.89 4.77 -48.40
CA LYS A 5 -15.47 5.15 -47.09
C LYS A 5 -15.53 3.95 -46.14
N LEU A 6 -15.78 2.76 -46.67
CA LEU A 6 -15.82 1.51 -45.90
C LEU A 6 -14.42 1.07 -45.43
N THR A 7 -13.40 1.22 -46.28
CA THR A 7 -12.01 0.97 -45.88
C THR A 7 -11.51 1.98 -44.84
N ALA A 8 -11.88 3.26 -44.96
CA ALA A 8 -11.55 4.28 -43.95
C ALA A 8 -12.22 3.99 -42.58
N LEU A 9 -13.45 3.49 -42.57
CA LEU A 9 -14.18 3.13 -41.35
C LEU A 9 -13.56 1.89 -40.66
N LEU A 10 -13.08 0.91 -41.44
CA LEU A 10 -12.39 -0.28 -40.94
C LEU A 10 -11.02 0.06 -40.32
N ILE A 11 -10.26 0.98 -40.91
CA ILE A 11 -8.99 1.45 -40.36
C ILE A 11 -9.21 2.25 -39.06
N LEU A 12 -10.26 3.07 -39.00
CA LEU A 12 -10.59 3.86 -37.81
C LEU A 12 -11.05 2.98 -36.63
N GLY A 13 -11.78 1.90 -36.91
CA GLY A 13 -12.22 0.92 -35.90
C GLY A 13 -11.06 0.12 -35.28
N VAL A 14 -10.01 -0.19 -36.05
CA VAL A 14 -8.82 -0.89 -35.55
C VAL A 14 -7.98 0.01 -34.65
N CYS A 15 -7.85 1.31 -34.97
CA CYS A 15 -7.11 2.27 -34.14
C CYS A 15 -7.74 2.51 -32.75
N PHE A 16 -9.06 2.31 -32.58
CA PHE A 16 -9.74 2.57 -31.30
C PHE A 16 -9.62 1.41 -30.29
N GLN A 17 -9.21 0.22 -30.73
CA GLN A 17 -9.12 -0.98 -29.89
C GLN A 17 -7.74 -1.18 -29.24
N VAL A 18 -6.70 -0.45 -29.68
CA VAL A 18 -5.30 -0.65 -29.20
C VAL A 18 -5.00 0.19 -27.95
N SER A 19 -5.71 1.30 -27.75
CA SER A 19 -5.54 2.26 -26.65
C SER A 19 -5.71 1.70 -25.22
N PRO A 20 -6.72 0.84 -24.92
CA PRO A 20 -6.97 0.43 -23.53
C PRO A 20 -5.96 -0.59 -22.99
N LEU A 21 -5.28 -1.35 -23.86
CA LEU A 21 -4.35 -2.41 -23.41
C LEU A 21 -3.02 -1.86 -22.86
N LEU A 22 -2.55 -0.73 -23.41
CA LEU A 22 -1.31 -0.07 -22.96
C LEU A 22 -1.51 0.79 -21.71
N ALA A 23 -2.73 1.23 -21.42
CA ALA A 23 -3.06 2.10 -20.30
C ALA A 23 -2.96 1.37 -18.94
N GLN A 24 -3.39 0.11 -18.87
CA GLN A 24 -3.38 -0.66 -17.63
C GLN A 24 -1.97 -1.12 -17.22
N LYS A 25 -1.12 -1.50 -18.20
CA LYS A 25 0.23 -2.00 -17.92
C LYS A 25 1.14 -0.95 -17.24
N LYS A 26 1.03 0.31 -17.66
CA LYS A 26 1.88 1.40 -17.17
C LYS A 26 1.66 1.73 -15.68
N ALA A 27 0.44 1.52 -15.16
CA ALA A 27 0.11 1.82 -13.78
C ALA A 27 0.72 0.80 -12.81
N ILE A 28 0.70 -0.48 -13.16
CA ILE A 28 1.30 -1.59 -12.39
C ILE A 28 2.82 -1.40 -12.27
N ASP A 29 3.49 -1.16 -13.40
CA ASP A 29 4.94 -0.92 -13.44
C ASP A 29 5.37 0.26 -12.56
N LYS A 30 4.51 1.26 -12.36
CA LYS A 30 4.80 2.43 -11.52
C LYS A 30 4.68 2.10 -10.03
N ILE A 31 3.73 1.25 -9.63
CA ILE A 31 3.56 0.84 -8.24
C ILE A 31 4.70 -0.09 -7.85
N ASP A 32 5.01 -1.09 -8.66
CA ASP A 32 6.08 -2.06 -8.40
C ASP A 32 7.42 -1.36 -8.20
N LYS A 33 7.76 -0.41 -9.09
CA LYS A 33 8.99 0.40 -8.94
C LYS A 33 9.04 1.20 -7.65
N ARG A 34 7.90 1.70 -7.17
CA ARG A 34 7.82 2.46 -5.91
C ARG A 34 7.98 1.52 -4.72
N VAL A 35 7.31 0.37 -4.73
CA VAL A 35 7.45 -0.66 -3.70
C VAL A 35 8.89 -1.13 -3.62
N ASP A 36 9.50 -1.48 -4.76
CA ASP A 36 10.91 -1.88 -4.85
C ASP A 36 11.86 -0.82 -4.29
N SER A 37 11.59 0.47 -4.58
CA SER A 37 12.41 1.56 -4.04
C SER A 37 12.33 1.65 -2.51
N VAL A 38 11.15 1.41 -1.93
CA VAL A 38 10.96 1.44 -0.47
C VAL A 38 11.61 0.21 0.17
N LEU A 39 11.34 -0.98 -0.36
CA LEU A 39 11.90 -2.25 0.13
C LEU A 39 13.44 -2.28 0.10
N ARG A 40 14.06 -1.58 -0.86
CA ARG A 40 15.52 -1.46 -0.95
C ARG A 40 16.13 -0.62 0.17
N LEU A 41 15.37 0.34 0.72
CA LEU A 41 15.82 1.21 1.80
C LEU A 41 15.62 0.59 3.19
N MET A 42 14.85 -0.50 3.28
CA MET A 42 14.54 -1.19 4.54
C MET A 42 15.64 -2.17 4.94
N THR A 43 15.89 -2.22 6.24
CA THR A 43 16.63 -3.30 6.91
C THR A 43 15.80 -4.59 6.91
N LEU A 44 16.43 -5.72 7.25
CA LEU A 44 15.71 -6.99 7.40
C LEU A 44 14.66 -6.91 8.52
N ASP A 45 15.00 -6.29 9.65
CA ASP A 45 14.11 -6.16 10.80
C ASP A 45 12.86 -5.35 10.48
N GLU A 46 12.99 -4.26 9.72
CA GLU A 46 11.82 -3.48 9.28
C GLU A 46 10.95 -4.28 8.31
N LYS A 47 11.52 -5.13 7.45
CA LYS A 47 10.74 -6.01 6.56
C LYS A 47 9.96 -7.05 7.36
N ILE A 48 10.58 -7.63 8.39
CA ILE A 48 9.91 -8.52 9.34
C ILE A 48 8.81 -7.75 10.06
N GLY A 49 9.09 -6.51 10.47
CA GLY A 49 8.14 -5.63 11.14
C GLY A 49 6.86 -5.42 10.34
N GLN A 50 6.96 -5.23 9.02
CA GLN A 50 5.80 -5.08 8.13
C GLN A 50 4.87 -6.30 8.11
N LEU A 51 5.35 -7.48 8.53
CA LEU A 51 4.55 -8.71 8.62
C LEU A 51 3.85 -8.87 9.99
N ASN A 52 4.15 -8.01 10.95
CA ASN A 52 3.58 -8.06 12.29
C ASN A 52 2.31 -7.20 12.40
N GLN A 53 1.28 -7.77 13.04
CA GLN A 53 0.04 -7.08 13.38
C GLN A 53 -0.29 -7.26 14.87
N TYR A 54 -0.45 -6.16 15.61
CA TYR A 54 -0.89 -6.20 17.01
C TYR A 54 -2.35 -5.74 17.14
N THR A 55 -3.01 -6.13 18.23
CA THR A 55 -4.32 -5.60 18.63
C THR A 55 -4.17 -4.43 19.59
N GLY A 56 -5.07 -3.45 19.52
CA GLY A 56 -5.30 -2.47 20.57
C GLY A 56 -5.78 -3.14 21.85
N ASP A 57 -5.52 -2.51 23.00
CA ASP A 57 -5.74 -3.11 24.32
C ASP A 57 -7.22 -3.12 24.75
N ARG A 58 -8.03 -2.22 24.22
CA ARG A 58 -9.40 -1.95 24.72
C ARG A 58 -10.48 -2.84 24.12
N ASP A 59 -10.30 -3.29 22.89
CA ASP A 59 -11.31 -4.05 22.13
C ASP A 59 -10.73 -5.37 21.60
N ALA A 60 -9.83 -6.00 22.35
CA ALA A 60 -9.27 -7.28 21.96
C ALA A 60 -10.34 -8.38 22.00
N THR A 61 -10.52 -9.07 20.87
CA THR A 61 -11.43 -10.22 20.72
C THR A 61 -10.76 -11.56 21.04
N GLY A 62 -9.52 -11.53 21.52
CA GLY A 62 -8.66 -12.67 21.84
C GLY A 62 -7.49 -12.24 22.72
N PRO A 63 -6.47 -13.10 22.90
CA PRO A 63 -5.31 -12.79 23.75
C PRO A 63 -4.60 -11.51 23.29
N ILE A 64 -4.33 -10.62 24.23
CA ILE A 64 -3.59 -9.38 23.96
C ILE A 64 -2.11 -9.72 23.79
N THR A 65 -1.51 -9.27 22.68
CA THR A 65 -0.06 -9.37 22.48
C THR A 65 0.67 -8.70 23.64
N THR A 66 1.47 -9.47 24.38
CA THR A 66 2.29 -8.96 25.47
C THR A 66 3.49 -8.20 24.88
N SER A 67 3.34 -6.90 24.69
CA SER A 67 4.46 -5.99 24.46
C SER A 67 4.50 -4.97 25.60
N PRO A 68 5.67 -4.75 26.23
CA PRO A 68 5.80 -3.75 27.27
C PRO A 68 5.57 -2.32 26.76
N ASN A 69 5.71 -2.07 25.44
CA ASN A 69 5.40 -0.77 24.84
C ASN A 69 5.13 -0.86 23.33
N LYS A 70 3.85 -1.02 22.95
CA LYS A 70 3.41 -1.11 21.54
C LYS A 70 3.75 0.13 20.71
N LEU A 71 3.65 1.33 21.28
CA LEU A 71 3.99 2.57 20.57
C LEU A 71 5.48 2.67 20.29
N LYS A 72 6.34 2.16 21.18
CA LYS A 72 7.78 2.05 20.91
C LYS A 72 8.03 1.10 19.74
N ASP A 73 7.38 -0.05 19.70
CA ASP A 73 7.56 -1.00 18.61
C ASP A 73 7.06 -0.44 17.25
N VAL A 74 5.99 0.36 17.24
CA VAL A 74 5.56 1.14 16.06
C VAL A 74 6.65 2.12 15.62
N LYS A 75 7.19 2.90 16.56
CA LYS A 75 8.25 3.88 16.28
C LYS A 75 9.53 3.24 15.78
N ASP A 76 9.85 2.04 16.27
CA ASP A 76 11.04 1.27 15.88
C ASP A 76 10.84 0.52 14.54
N GLY A 77 9.67 0.61 13.90
CA GLY A 77 9.39 -0.05 12.62
C GLY A 77 9.16 -1.57 12.72
N LYS A 78 8.77 -2.07 13.90
CA LYS A 78 8.55 -3.49 14.17
C LYS A 78 7.11 -3.96 13.95
N LEU A 79 6.19 -3.05 13.63
CA LEU A 79 4.79 -3.35 13.32
C LEU A 79 4.43 -2.76 11.97
N GLY A 80 3.74 -3.56 11.15
CA GLY A 80 3.16 -3.13 9.89
C GLY A 80 1.71 -2.70 10.04
N SER A 81 0.99 -3.24 11.02
CA SER A 81 -0.41 -2.87 11.24
C SER A 81 -0.86 -3.02 12.69
N MET A 82 -1.96 -2.33 13.00
CA MET A 82 -2.66 -2.39 14.28
C MET A 82 -4.15 -2.64 14.03
N LEU A 83 -4.73 -3.61 14.73
CA LEU A 83 -6.16 -3.93 14.71
C LEU A 83 -6.82 -3.43 16.01
N ASN A 84 -8.14 -3.22 16.02
CA ASN A 84 -8.89 -2.81 17.21
C ASN A 84 -8.44 -1.47 17.84
N ILE A 85 -7.92 -0.55 17.02
CA ILE A 85 -7.77 0.86 17.38
C ILE A 85 -9.02 1.60 16.89
N ARG A 86 -9.80 2.17 17.81
CA ARG A 86 -11.14 2.68 17.50
C ARG A 86 -11.21 4.19 17.67
N GLY A 87 -11.77 4.85 16.66
CA GLY A 87 -11.99 6.28 16.63
C GLY A 87 -10.83 7.07 16.02
N ALA A 88 -11.17 8.13 15.28
CA ALA A 88 -10.21 8.92 14.50
C ALA A 88 -9.08 9.52 15.35
N LYS A 89 -9.36 9.89 16.60
CA LYS A 89 -8.37 10.43 17.54
C LYS A 89 -7.28 9.40 17.84
N GLU A 90 -7.66 8.19 18.25
CA GLU A 90 -6.71 7.13 18.64
C GLU A 90 -5.94 6.61 17.43
N THR A 91 -6.62 6.41 16.30
CA THR A 91 -5.95 6.05 15.04
C THR A 91 -4.92 7.09 14.65
N ARG A 92 -5.24 8.39 14.78
CA ARG A 92 -4.30 9.46 14.47
C ARG A 92 -3.10 9.47 15.42
N GLU A 93 -3.31 9.30 16.73
CA GLU A 93 -2.21 9.23 17.70
C GLU A 93 -1.21 8.12 17.37
N VAL A 94 -1.68 6.93 17.03
CA VAL A 94 -0.81 5.82 16.60
C VAL A 94 -0.10 6.17 15.29
N GLN A 95 -0.81 6.78 14.34
CA GLN A 95 -0.22 7.16 13.07
C GLN A 95 0.87 8.21 13.20
N GLU A 96 0.69 9.21 14.06
CA GLU A 96 1.74 10.20 14.36
C GLU A 96 3.01 9.53 14.90
N VAL A 97 2.88 8.44 15.66
CA VAL A 97 4.03 7.66 16.13
C VAL A 97 4.70 6.90 14.97
N ALA A 98 3.93 6.29 14.07
CA ALA A 98 4.48 5.64 12.86
C ALA A 98 5.27 6.64 11.99
N MET A 99 4.80 7.89 11.90
CA MET A 99 5.49 8.97 11.18
C MET A 99 6.81 9.42 11.83
N GLN A 100 7.07 9.03 13.09
CA GLN A 100 8.35 9.25 13.77
C GLN A 100 9.38 8.13 13.53
N SER A 101 8.99 7.02 12.90
CA SER A 101 9.90 5.92 12.56
C SER A 101 10.91 6.32 11.48
N ARG A 102 11.99 5.52 11.32
CA ARG A 102 13.05 5.79 10.33
C ARG A 102 12.51 5.87 8.91
N MET A 103 11.65 4.91 8.54
CA MET A 103 11.10 4.79 7.18
C MET A 103 9.75 5.50 7.02
N LYS A 104 9.07 5.87 8.11
CA LYS A 104 7.76 6.56 8.10
C LYS A 104 6.70 5.82 7.27
N ILE A 105 6.71 4.49 7.35
CA ILE A 105 5.73 3.66 6.67
C ILE A 105 4.42 3.73 7.47
N PRO A 106 3.31 4.16 6.84
CA PRO A 106 2.01 4.33 7.47
C PRO A 106 1.25 3.03 7.70
#